data_AF-A0A928BX36-F1
#
_entry.id   AF-A0A928BX36-F1
#
_cell.length_a   1.000
_cell.length_b   1.000
_cell.length_c   1.000
_cell.angle_alpha   90.00
_cell.angle_beta   90.00
_cell.angle_gamma   90.00
#
_symmetry.space_group_name_H-M   'P 1'
#
loop_
_entity.id
_entity.type
_entity.pdbx_description
1 polymer ?
#
loop_
_entity_poly.entity_id
_entity_poly.type
_entity_poly.pdbx_seq_one_letter_code
_entity_poly.pdbx_strand_id
1 'polypeptide(L)'
;MKNTITYSVRDTRKQDIINSFFKTLKEERKTRPFITQNEVIEQAAKGSAPRFYVTFENARRFVSLLMRGKRLPIVNKNKVEMYKEIYRRYKARLKDSDKRYKYIILESIIEEPAPSFYIDEETFRGIVYRTLRDTCRKSEHHKAIA
;
A
#
# COMPACT_ATOMS: atom_id res chain seq x y z
N MET A 1 -3.66 -27.59 -3.33
CA MET A 1 -4.21 -26.47 -2.55
C MET A 1 -3.07 -25.55 -2.16
N LYS A 2 -3.02 -24.30 -2.66
CA LYS A 2 -1.99 -23.35 -2.24
C LYS A 2 -2.29 -22.92 -0.81
N ASN A 3 -1.43 -23.31 0.12
CA ASN A 3 -1.47 -22.92 1.52
C ASN A 3 -1.21 -21.40 1.59
N THR A 4 -2.24 -20.60 1.35
CA THR A 4 -2.13 -19.15 1.34
C THR A 4 -2.22 -18.73 2.79
N ILE A 5 -1.07 -18.53 3.44
CA ILE A 5 -1.01 -17.81 4.71
C ILE A 5 -1.68 -16.45 4.42
N THR A 6 -2.90 -16.26 4.93
CA THR A 6 -3.64 -15.01 4.76
C THR A 6 -2.96 -13.96 5.61
N TYR A 7 -1.91 -13.32 5.06
CA TYR A 7 -1.27 -12.18 5.70
C TYR A 7 -2.30 -11.07 5.86
N SER A 8 -2.28 -10.40 7.02
CA SER A 8 -3.15 -9.24 7.21
C SER A 8 -2.79 -8.15 6.20
N VAL A 9 -3.78 -7.37 5.75
CA VAL A 9 -3.58 -6.22 4.85
C VAL A 9 -2.46 -5.29 5.37
N ARG A 10 -2.33 -5.18 6.69
CA ARG A 10 -1.28 -4.39 7.35
C ARG A 10 0.11 -4.97 7.09
N ASP A 11 0.27 -6.28 7.24
CA ASP A 11 1.56 -6.95 7.09
C ASP A 11 2.02 -6.97 5.63
N THR A 12 1.09 -7.23 4.70
CA THR A 12 1.38 -7.13 3.26
C THR A 12 1.81 -5.72 2.89
N ARG A 13 1.11 -4.69 3.39
CA ARG A 13 1.52 -3.28 3.18
C ARG A 13 2.91 -2.99 3.71
N LYS A 14 3.20 -3.45 4.93
CA LYS A 14 4.51 -3.29 5.54
C LYS A 14 5.58 -3.92 4.65
N GLN A 15 5.37 -5.13 4.17
CA GLN A 15 6.34 -5.82 3.31
C GLN A 15 6.57 -5.07 2.00
N ASP A 16 5.52 -4.60 1.35
CA ASP A 16 5.62 -3.89 0.08
C ASP A 16 6.27 -2.50 0.22
N ILE A 17 6.07 -1.82 1.37
CA ILE A 17 6.81 -0.58 1.70
C ILE A 17 8.31 -0.87 1.75
N ILE A 18 8.70 -1.95 2.42
CA ILE A 18 10.11 -2.34 2.56
C ILE A 18 10.69 -2.75 1.21
N ASN A 19 9.93 -3.49 0.39
CA ASN A 19 10.32 -3.84 -0.96
C ASN A 19 10.51 -2.58 -1.84
N SER A 20 9.59 -1.60 -1.73
CA SER A 20 9.70 -0.32 -2.43
C SER A 20 10.96 0.44 -2.02
N PHE A 21 11.26 0.48 -0.72
CA PHE A 21 12.49 1.09 -0.20
C PHE A 21 13.74 0.44 -0.77
N PHE A 22 13.88 -0.89 -0.69
CA PHE A 22 15.07 -1.59 -1.20
C PHE A 22 15.20 -1.51 -2.73
N LYS A 23 14.07 -1.54 -3.45
CA LYS A 23 14.05 -1.32 -4.90
C LYS A 23 14.59 0.07 -5.23
N THR A 24 14.06 1.09 -4.56
CA THR A 24 14.49 2.49 -4.76
C THR A 24 15.96 2.67 -4.40
N LEU A 25 16.40 2.12 -3.26
CA LEU A 25 17.82 2.14 -2.84
C LEU A 25 18.74 1.54 -3.91
N LYS A 26 18.36 0.39 -4.45
CA LYS A 26 19.15 -0.32 -5.48
C LYS A 26 19.25 0.49 -6.76
N GLU A 27 18.16 1.12 -7.20
CA GLU A 27 18.14 1.92 -8.42
C GLU A 27 18.91 3.23 -8.25
N GLU A 28 18.68 3.97 -7.15
CA GLU A 28 19.37 5.24 -6.86
C GLU A 28 20.88 5.06 -6.70
N ARG A 29 21.34 3.98 -6.07
CA ARG A 29 22.78 3.73 -5.89
C ARG A 29 23.54 3.48 -7.19
N LYS A 30 22.86 3.19 -8.31
CA LYS A 30 23.52 3.08 -9.62
C LYS A 30 24.08 4.41 -10.10
N THR A 31 23.43 5.52 -9.75
CA THR A 31 23.80 6.87 -10.20
C THR A 31 24.29 7.75 -9.05
N ARG A 32 23.84 7.49 -7.81
CA ARG A 32 24.13 8.26 -6.61
C ARG A 32 24.62 7.33 -5.47
N PRO A 33 25.91 6.93 -5.46
CA PRO A 33 26.42 5.96 -4.50
C PRO A 33 26.25 6.36 -3.01
N PHE A 34 26.27 7.67 -2.73
CA PHE A 34 26.20 8.23 -1.37
C PHE A 34 24.80 8.76 -0.99
N ILE A 35 23.74 8.32 -1.66
CA ILE A 35 22.37 8.73 -1.31
C ILE A 35 22.02 8.36 0.14
N THR A 36 21.41 9.30 0.86
CA THR A 36 21.01 9.08 2.25
C THR A 36 19.75 8.22 2.34
N GLN A 37 19.55 7.56 3.49
CA GLN A 37 18.33 6.78 3.72
C GLN A 37 17.07 7.65 3.66
N ASN A 38 17.14 8.91 4.11
CA ASN A 38 16.01 9.84 4.09
C ASN A 38 15.57 10.13 2.66
N GLU A 39 16.52 10.42 1.77
CA GLU A 39 16.23 10.67 0.35
C GLU A 39 15.61 9.45 -0.33
N VAL A 40 16.12 8.25 -0.03
CA VAL A 40 15.55 7.01 -0.56
C VAL A 40 14.11 6.79 -0.05
N ILE A 41 13.85 7.08 1.21
CA ILE A 41 12.51 7.01 1.80
C ILE A 41 11.55 7.98 1.11
N GLU A 42 11.97 9.22 0.91
CA GLU A 42 11.17 10.24 0.22
C GLU A 42 10.82 9.82 -1.22
N GLN A 43 11.79 9.27 -1.97
CA GLN A 43 11.55 8.78 -3.32
C GLN A 43 10.63 7.55 -3.32
N ALA A 44 10.88 6.59 -2.43
CA ALA A 44 10.08 5.37 -2.32
C ALA A 44 8.62 5.66 -1.90
N ALA A 45 8.41 6.65 -1.03
CA ALA A 45 7.09 7.06 -0.56
C ALA A 45 6.24 7.74 -1.64
N LYS A 46 6.90 8.43 -2.60
CA LYS A 46 6.25 9.03 -3.78
C LYS A 46 5.88 8.01 -4.86
N GLY A 47 6.44 6.80 -4.80
CA GLY A 47 6.19 5.74 -5.76
C GLY A 47 4.79 5.12 -5.66
N SER A 48 4.39 4.42 -6.73
CA SER A 48 3.17 3.62 -6.76
C SER A 48 3.25 2.43 -5.82
N ALA A 49 2.13 2.07 -5.20
CA ALA A 49 2.01 0.81 -4.47
C ALA A 49 1.54 -0.32 -5.39
N PRO A 50 1.94 -1.59 -5.12
CA PRO A 50 1.51 -2.74 -5.90
C PRO A 50 -0.01 -2.94 -5.95
N ARG A 51 -0.72 -2.56 -4.88
CA ARG A 51 -2.17 -2.72 -4.74
C ARG A 51 -2.77 -1.72 -3.76
N PHE A 52 -4.09 -1.67 -3.65
CA PHE A 52 -4.78 -0.94 -2.59
C PHE A 52 -4.81 -1.77 -1.29
N TYR A 53 -4.28 -1.22 -0.21
CA TYR A 53 -4.27 -1.90 1.09
C TYR A 53 -5.57 -1.68 1.86
N VAL A 54 -6.62 -2.39 1.43
CA VAL A 54 -7.95 -2.33 2.03
C VAL A 54 -8.63 -3.69 1.96
N THR A 55 -9.51 -3.99 2.92
CA THR A 55 -10.36 -5.19 2.81
C THR A 55 -11.50 -4.93 1.83
N PHE A 56 -11.98 -5.99 1.19
CA PHE A 56 -13.11 -5.91 0.26
C PHE A 56 -14.36 -5.30 0.90
N GLU A 57 -14.67 -5.64 2.15
CA GLU A 57 -15.84 -5.14 2.88
C GLU A 57 -15.80 -3.64 3.07
N ASN A 58 -14.62 -3.10 3.43
CA ASN A 58 -14.42 -1.66 3.59
C ASN A 58 -14.51 -0.95 2.25
N ALA A 59 -13.87 -1.48 1.21
CA ALA A 59 -13.97 -0.94 -0.14
C ALA A 59 -15.44 -0.89 -0.59
N ARG A 60 -16.18 -1.98 -0.42
CA ARG A 60 -17.60 -2.08 -0.79
C ARG A 60 -18.45 -1.07 -0.03
N ARG A 61 -18.24 -0.96 1.29
CA ARG A 61 -18.97 -0.03 2.17
C ARG A 61 -18.75 1.43 1.73
N PHE A 62 -17.50 1.84 1.55
CA PHE A 62 -17.17 3.24 1.26
C PHE A 62 -17.46 3.63 -0.18
N VAL A 63 -17.22 2.74 -1.16
CA VAL A 63 -17.67 2.95 -2.55
C VAL A 63 -19.19 3.08 -2.62
N SER A 64 -19.95 2.27 -1.86
CA SER A 64 -21.41 2.40 -1.79
C SER A 64 -21.88 3.73 -1.21
N LEU A 65 -21.15 4.31 -0.25
CA LEU A 65 -21.43 5.66 0.26
C LEU A 65 -21.20 6.72 -0.82
N LEU A 66 -20.07 6.66 -1.52
CA LEU A 66 -19.74 7.58 -2.60
C LEU A 66 -20.70 7.48 -3.79
N MET A 67 -21.14 6.27 -4.15
CA MET A 67 -22.18 6.05 -5.16
C MET A 67 -23.52 6.73 -4.82
N ARG A 68 -23.83 6.90 -3.52
CA ARG A 68 -25.03 7.58 -3.03
C ARG A 68 -24.81 9.08 -2.78
N GLY A 69 -23.66 9.63 -3.19
CA GLY A 69 -23.30 11.04 -2.93
C GLY A 69 -23.06 11.36 -1.45
N LYS A 70 -22.87 10.35 -0.59
CA LYS A 70 -22.64 10.56 0.85
C LYS A 70 -21.18 10.83 1.14
N ARG A 71 -20.92 11.63 2.18
CA ARG A 71 -19.56 11.87 2.70
C ARG A 71 -19.01 10.60 3.36
N LEU A 72 -17.69 10.41 3.27
CA LEU A 72 -17.00 9.33 3.97
C LEU A 72 -16.83 9.70 5.45
N PRO A 73 -17.23 8.83 6.40
CA PRO A 73 -17.02 9.05 7.83
C PRO A 73 -15.57 8.70 8.22
N ILE A 74 -14.58 9.30 7.56
CA ILE A 74 -13.16 9.03 7.73
C ILE A 74 -12.42 10.36 7.88
N VAL A 75 -11.68 10.51 8.97
CA VAL A 75 -10.89 11.73 9.23
C VAL A 75 -9.57 11.74 8.47
N ASN A 76 -8.94 10.57 8.30
CA ASN A 76 -7.66 10.44 7.62
C ASN A 76 -7.79 10.77 6.11
N LYS A 77 -7.18 11.88 5.69
CA LYS A 77 -7.21 12.40 4.31
C LYS A 77 -6.67 11.38 3.29
N ASN A 78 -5.56 10.70 3.58
CA ASN A 78 -4.99 9.71 2.66
C ASN A 78 -5.94 8.54 2.40
N LYS A 79 -6.65 8.07 3.44
CA LYS A 79 -7.70 7.06 3.26
C LYS A 79 -8.87 7.59 2.44
N VAL A 80 -9.28 8.85 2.65
CA VAL A 80 -10.35 9.47 1.85
C VAL A 80 -9.96 9.50 0.37
N GLU A 81 -8.74 9.93 0.05
CA GLU A 81 -8.24 9.95 -1.33
C GLU A 81 -8.15 8.54 -1.93
N MET A 82 -7.72 7.54 -1.14
CA MET A 82 -7.72 6.14 -1.56
C MET A 82 -9.11 5.67 -2.00
N TYR A 83 -10.14 5.92 -1.19
CA TYR A 83 -11.51 5.50 -1.52
C TYR A 83 -12.11 6.29 -2.68
N LYS A 84 -11.74 7.57 -2.83
CA LYS A 84 -12.14 8.37 -4.01
C LYS A 84 -11.53 7.80 -5.29
N GLU A 85 -10.27 7.39 -5.27
CA GLU A 85 -9.61 6.78 -6.43
C GLU A 85 -10.23 5.43 -6.79
N ILE A 86 -10.46 4.56 -5.79
CA ILE A 86 -11.17 3.29 -6.00
C ILE A 86 -12.56 3.56 -6.60
N TYR A 87 -13.31 4.53 -6.06
CA TYR A 87 -14.61 4.92 -6.58
C TYR A 87 -14.55 5.45 -8.01
N ARG A 88 -13.54 6.26 -8.36
CA ARG A 88 -13.33 6.79 -9.70
C ARG A 88 -13.14 5.64 -10.71
N ARG A 89 -12.25 4.69 -10.40
CA ARG A 89 -12.01 3.49 -11.23
C ARG A 89 -13.26 2.61 -11.34
N TYR A 90 -13.96 2.44 -10.22
CA TYR A 90 -15.18 1.64 -10.15
C TYR A 90 -16.30 2.24 -11.01
N LYS A 91 -16.53 3.55 -10.90
CA LYS A 91 -17.55 4.27 -11.70
C LYS A 91 -17.23 4.23 -13.19
N ALA A 92 -15.96 4.30 -13.57
CA ALA A 92 -15.55 4.19 -14.97
C ALA A 92 -15.93 2.81 -15.54
N ARG A 93 -15.57 1.73 -14.85
CA ARG A 93 -15.86 0.35 -15.30
C ARG A 93 -17.34 0.00 -15.27
N LEU A 94 -18.09 0.56 -14.31
CA LEU A 94 -19.52 0.29 -14.19
C LEU A 94 -20.33 0.80 -15.39
N LYS A 95 -19.82 1.80 -16.13
CA LYS A 95 -20.51 2.33 -17.33
C LYS A 95 -20.58 1.30 -18.45
N ASP A 96 -19.53 0.49 -18.59
CA ASP A 96 -19.34 -0.42 -19.72
C ASP A 96 -19.65 -1.87 -19.36
N SER A 97 -20.03 -2.14 -18.11
CA SER A 97 -20.22 -3.49 -17.56
C SER A 97 -21.66 -3.78 -17.16
N ASP A 98 -22.08 -5.04 -17.28
CA ASP A 98 -23.30 -5.53 -16.65
C ASP A 98 -23.21 -5.37 -15.11
N LYS A 99 -24.29 -4.83 -14.53
CA LYS A 99 -24.46 -4.59 -13.09
C LYS A 99 -24.30 -5.86 -12.24
N ARG A 100 -24.35 -7.06 -12.81
CA ARG A 100 -24.08 -8.34 -12.12
C ARG A 100 -22.62 -8.49 -11.69
N TYR A 101 -21.67 -7.78 -12.33
CA TYR A 101 -20.24 -7.93 -12.07
C TYR A 101 -19.64 -6.95 -11.06
N LYS A 102 -20.48 -6.19 -10.33
CA LYS A 102 -20.03 -5.15 -9.37
C LYS A 102 -18.98 -5.63 -8.37
N TYR A 103 -19.13 -6.84 -7.84
CA TYR A 103 -18.18 -7.39 -6.87
C TYR A 103 -16.84 -7.71 -7.51
N ILE A 104 -16.84 -8.37 -8.67
CA ILE A 104 -15.63 -8.71 -9.42
C ILE A 104 -14.87 -7.45 -9.85
N ILE A 105 -15.58 -6.42 -10.29
CA ILE A 105 -14.97 -5.12 -10.65
C ILE A 105 -14.27 -4.50 -9.45
N LEU A 106 -14.89 -4.58 -8.26
CA LEU A 106 -14.29 -4.01 -7.07
C LEU A 106 -13.09 -4.81 -6.57
N GLU A 107 -13.17 -6.15 -6.58
CA GLU A 107 -12.05 -7.02 -6.25
C GLU A 107 -10.86 -6.78 -7.17
N SER A 108 -11.09 -6.70 -8.48
CA SER A 108 -10.01 -6.44 -9.44
C SER A 108 -9.37 -5.08 -9.23
N ILE A 109 -10.15 -4.03 -8.94
CA ILE A 109 -9.63 -2.70 -8.63
C ILE A 109 -8.72 -2.71 -7.40
N ILE A 110 -9.08 -3.45 -6.34
CA ILE A 110 -8.27 -3.48 -5.11
C ILE A 110 -6.89 -4.09 -5.37
N GLU A 111 -6.81 -5.06 -6.28
CA GLU A 111 -5.56 -5.73 -6.66
C GLU A 111 -4.73 -4.97 -7.71
N GLU A 112 -5.27 -3.90 -8.29
CA GLU A 112 -4.53 -3.07 -9.26
C GLU A 112 -3.48 -2.18 -8.59
N PRO A 113 -2.40 -1.82 -9.31
CA PRO A 113 -1.45 -0.82 -8.86
C PRO A 113 -2.14 0.47 -8.40
N ALA A 114 -1.84 0.84 -7.17
CA ALA A 114 -2.33 2.04 -6.52
C ALA A 114 -1.35 3.19 -6.77
N PRO A 115 -1.84 4.44 -6.96
CA PRO A 115 -0.98 5.60 -7.20
C PRO A 115 0.03 5.87 -6.08
N SER A 116 -0.26 5.45 -4.85
CA SER A 116 0.62 5.55 -3.69
C SER A 116 0.24 4.52 -2.62
N PHE A 117 0.99 4.48 -1.52
CA PHE A 117 0.65 3.67 -0.34
C PHE A 117 -0.48 4.27 0.53
N TYR A 118 -0.96 5.48 0.20
CA TYR A 118 -1.98 6.21 0.97
C TYR A 118 -1.67 6.29 2.47
N ILE A 119 -0.41 6.56 2.79
CA ILE A 119 0.09 6.89 4.12
C ILE A 119 0.95 8.14 4.02
N ASP A 120 1.08 8.84 5.14
CA ASP A 120 2.03 9.94 5.25
C ASP A 120 3.48 9.42 5.22
N GLU A 121 4.37 10.30 4.80
CA GLU A 121 5.80 10.00 4.69
C GLU A 121 6.41 9.63 6.04
N GLU A 122 5.98 10.26 7.13
CA GLU A 122 6.47 9.96 8.48
C GLU A 122 6.10 8.54 8.92
N THR A 123 4.89 8.09 8.59
CA THR A 123 4.47 6.70 8.79
C THR A 123 5.29 5.74 7.92
N PHE A 124 5.56 6.08 6.66
CA PHE A 124 6.42 5.29 5.78
C PHE A 124 7.83 5.16 6.37
N ARG A 125 8.44 6.28 6.75
CA ARG A 125 9.74 6.40 7.41
C ARG A 125 9.80 5.55 8.68
N GLY A 126 8.81 5.68 9.55
CA GLY A 126 8.72 4.91 10.78
C GLY A 126 8.62 3.39 10.52
N ILE A 127 7.91 2.96 9.47
CA ILE A 127 7.83 1.54 9.09
C ILE A 127 9.20 1.03 8.64
N VAL A 128 9.91 1.79 7.80
CA VAL A 128 11.26 1.44 7.32
C VAL A 128 12.22 1.35 8.50
N TYR A 129 12.35 2.39 9.32
CA TYR A 129 13.31 2.40 10.43
C TYR A 129 13.05 1.32 11.46
N ARG A 130 11.79 1.09 11.86
CA ARG A 130 11.45 0.00 12.79
C ARG A 130 11.90 -1.35 12.20
N THR A 131 11.62 -1.59 10.92
CA THR A 131 11.98 -2.86 10.28
C THR A 131 13.49 -3.05 10.13
N LEU A 132 14.23 -2.00 9.80
CA LEU A 132 15.69 -2.05 9.73
C LEU A 132 16.30 -2.33 11.11
N ARG A 133 15.84 -1.61 12.14
CA ARG A 133 16.27 -1.82 13.53
C ARG A 133 16.01 -3.25 14.01
N ASP A 134 14.82 -3.77 13.74
CA ASP A 134 14.44 -5.12 14.16
C ASP A 134 15.27 -6.20 13.43
N THR A 135 15.62 -5.96 12.17
CA THR A 135 16.51 -6.83 11.40
C THR A 135 17.95 -6.83 11.95
N CYS A 136 18.49 -5.66 12.30
CA CYS A 136 19.83 -5.54 12.90
C CYS A 136 19.92 -6.32 14.22
N ARG A 137 18.96 -6.12 15.14
CA ARG A 137 18.92 -6.84 16.43
C ARG A 137 18.90 -8.35 16.27
N LYS A 138 18.12 -8.87 15.31
CA LYS A 138 18.08 -10.31 15.02
C LYS A 138 19.41 -10.85 14.51
N SER A 139 20.13 -10.08 13.71
CA SER A 139 21.45 -10.48 13.20
C SER A 139 22.52 -10.49 14.29
N GLU A 140 22.43 -9.60 15.28
CA GLU A 140 23.34 -9.58 16.45
C GLU A 140 23.09 -10.78 17.36
N HIS A 141 21.84 -11.13 17.62
CA HIS A 141 21.51 -12.32 18.40
C HIS A 141 21.95 -13.63 17.74
N HIS A 142 21.85 -13.77 16.41
CA HIS A 142 22.37 -14.96 15.72
C HIS A 142 23.89 -15.07 15.78
N LYS A 143 24.61 -13.93 15.78
CA LYS A 143 26.07 -13.91 15.96
C LYS A 143 26.53 -14.16 17.39
N ALA A 144 25.66 -13.97 18.39
CA ALA A 144 25.97 -14.20 19.80
C ALA A 144 25.71 -15.65 20.27
N ILE A 145 25.05 -16.47 19.44
CA ILE A 145 24.68 -17.87 19.76
C ILE A 145 25.48 -18.87 18.90
N ALA A 146 26.21 -18.38 17.88
CA ALA A 146 27.12 -19.16 17.03
C ALA A 146 28.56 -18.97 17.52
#